data_AF-A0A3D9FW80-F1
#
_entry.id   AF-A0A3D9FW80-F1
#
_cell.length_a   1.000
_cell.length_b   1.000
_cell.length_c   1.000
_cell.angle_alpha   90.00
_cell.angle_beta   90.00
_cell.angle_gamma   90.00
#
_symmetry.space_group_name_H-M   'P 1'
#
loop_
_entity.id
_entity.type
_entity.pdbx_description
1 polymer ?
#
loop_
_entity_poly.entity_id
_entity_poly.type
_entity_poly.pdbx_seq_one_letter_code
_entity_poly.pdbx_strand_id
1 'polypeptide(L)'
;MAIYDLLRYRLSSDLDLSYILDTNIWLYLYSNLHEDKEREISAYSNLLNEIIEKEQQIFLPSFILSEFTNVLLRADYNSIRDTVDYEYKFKKHYVGSEDYLSKTNEIKDFIDQILSIDNIIKIDDEFSSIDIDNIKNDFINIDWNDAYLVELAKIKNSIIVTNDRDFDKVHTGDFDIVRLF
;
A
#
# COMPACT_ATOMS: atom_id res chain seq x y z
N MET A 1 5.11 -21.09 -2.48
CA MET A 1 5.16 -19.78 -1.80
C MET A 1 4.48 -19.90 -0.44
N ALA A 2 4.63 -18.92 0.44
CA ALA A 2 4.21 -18.96 1.83
C ALA A 2 3.85 -17.57 2.38
N ILE A 3 3.17 -17.56 3.54
CA ILE A 3 2.94 -16.37 4.36
C ILE A 3 4.00 -16.36 5.48
N TYR A 4 4.80 -15.30 5.53
CA TYR A 4 5.87 -15.12 6.50
C TYR A 4 5.49 -14.11 7.58
N ASP A 5 5.79 -14.47 8.83
CA ASP A 5 5.79 -13.53 9.94
C ASP A 5 6.95 -12.57 9.81
N LEU A 6 6.63 -11.28 9.64
CA LEU A 6 7.58 -10.18 9.50
C LEU A 6 8.71 -10.22 10.55
N LEU A 7 8.40 -10.55 11.81
CA LEU A 7 9.42 -10.56 12.87
C LEU A 7 10.46 -11.66 12.70
N ARG A 8 10.14 -12.69 11.93
CA ARG A 8 11.00 -13.85 11.65
C ARG A 8 11.47 -13.90 10.20
N TYR A 9 10.90 -13.05 9.36
CA TYR A 9 11.27 -12.95 7.96
C TYR A 9 12.72 -12.51 7.83
N ARG A 10 13.39 -13.06 6.82
CA ARG A 10 14.74 -12.71 6.43
C ARG A 10 14.70 -12.53 4.93
N LEU A 11 15.14 -11.36 4.47
CA LEU A 11 15.18 -11.07 3.04
C LEU A 11 16.02 -12.12 2.33
N SER A 12 15.51 -12.57 1.18
CA SER A 12 16.23 -13.48 0.30
C SER A 12 17.57 -12.87 -0.13
N SER A 13 18.57 -13.73 -0.38
CA SER A 13 19.80 -13.33 -1.07
C SER A 13 19.62 -13.20 -2.58
N ASP A 14 18.45 -13.54 -3.10
CA ASP A 14 18.08 -13.38 -4.50
C ASP A 14 17.79 -11.91 -4.79
N LEU A 15 18.62 -11.29 -5.63
CA LEU A 15 18.49 -9.88 -6.02
C LEU A 15 17.43 -9.66 -7.11
N ASP A 16 16.99 -10.73 -7.79
CA ASP A 16 15.91 -10.64 -8.78
C ASP A 16 14.52 -10.62 -8.11
N LEU A 17 14.48 -10.83 -6.79
CA LEU A 17 13.27 -10.76 -5.99
C LEU A 17 12.86 -9.31 -5.73
N SER A 18 11.62 -8.99 -6.08
CA SER A 18 11.02 -7.67 -5.90
C SER A 18 9.90 -7.71 -4.86
N TYR A 19 9.59 -6.55 -4.29
CA TYR A 19 8.51 -6.37 -3.32
C TYR A 19 7.49 -5.40 -3.85
N ILE A 20 6.21 -5.65 -3.56
CA ILE A 20 5.15 -4.66 -3.68
C ILE A 20 4.60 -4.42 -2.28
N LEU A 21 4.74 -3.19 -1.80
CA LEU A 21 4.20 -2.76 -0.51
C LEU A 21 2.77 -2.28 -0.74
N ASP A 22 1.82 -2.93 -0.09
CA ASP A 22 0.41 -2.54 -0.04
C ASP A 22 0.24 -1.10 0.47
N THR A 23 -0.84 -0.43 0.08
CA THR A 23 -1.23 0.91 0.49
C THR A 23 -1.21 1.06 2.02
N ASN A 24 -1.69 0.07 2.77
CA ASN A 24 -1.69 0.13 4.24
C ASN A 24 -0.27 0.27 4.83
N ILE A 25 0.75 -0.31 4.18
CA ILE A 25 2.14 -0.22 4.61
C ILE A 25 2.67 1.20 4.40
N TRP A 26 2.38 1.80 3.24
CA TRP A 26 2.73 3.20 3.00
C TRP A 26 2.07 4.15 4.01
N LEU A 27 0.82 3.86 4.40
CA LEU A 27 0.13 4.64 5.43
C LEU A 27 0.78 4.50 6.81
N TYR A 28 1.25 3.31 7.21
CA TYR A 28 2.05 3.15 8.44
C TYR A 28 3.35 3.96 8.40
N LEU A 29 4.01 4.00 7.24
CA LEU A 29 5.34 4.57 7.11
C LEU A 29 5.34 6.10 7.00
N TYR A 30 4.37 6.68 6.30
CA TYR A 30 4.39 8.10 5.92
C TYR A 30 3.23 8.92 6.45
N SER A 31 2.20 8.31 7.05
CA SER A 31 1.05 9.05 7.56
C SER A 31 0.93 8.99 9.07
N ASN A 32 0.26 9.98 9.65
CA ASN A 32 -0.07 10.00 11.08
C ASN A 32 -1.36 9.22 11.42
N LEU A 33 -1.97 8.52 10.45
CA LEU A 33 -3.23 7.78 10.69
C LEU A 33 -3.07 6.61 11.67
N HIS A 34 -1.84 6.15 11.87
CA HIS A 34 -1.51 5.01 12.71
C HIS A 34 -0.49 5.37 13.80
N GLU A 35 -0.48 6.63 14.26
CA GLU A 35 0.48 7.11 15.28
C GLU A 35 0.48 6.28 16.58
N ASP A 36 -0.62 5.59 16.89
CA ASP A 36 -0.76 4.70 18.04
C ASP A 36 -0.25 3.27 17.80
N LYS A 37 0.26 2.97 16.60
CA LYS A 37 0.71 1.63 16.15
C LYS A 37 2.23 1.53 16.07
N GLU A 38 2.91 1.93 17.14
CA GLU A 38 4.39 1.97 17.20
C GLU A 38 5.05 0.62 16.81
N ARG A 39 4.41 -0.50 17.17
CA ARG A 39 4.92 -1.85 16.85
C ARG A 39 4.92 -2.08 15.33
N GLU A 40 3.80 -1.81 14.67
CA GLU A 40 3.62 -1.94 13.23
C GLU A 40 4.57 -0.99 12.49
N ILE A 41 4.56 0.29 12.86
CA ILE A 41 5.44 1.31 12.27
C ILE A 41 6.89 0.85 12.35
N SER A 42 7.37 0.49 13.55
CA SER A 42 8.76 0.06 13.74
C SER A 42 9.11 -1.19 12.92
N ALA A 43 8.20 -2.18 12.86
CA ALA A 43 8.45 -3.41 12.13
C ALA A 43 8.55 -3.16 10.62
N TYR A 44 7.62 -2.38 10.05
CA TYR A 44 7.63 -2.07 8.62
C TYR A 44 8.73 -1.10 8.22
N SER A 45 9.09 -0.12 9.07
CA SER A 45 10.25 0.75 8.82
C SER A 45 11.55 -0.06 8.77
N ASN A 46 11.73 -1.02 9.68
CA ASN A 46 12.91 -1.89 9.66
C ASN A 46 12.97 -2.75 8.40
N LEU A 47 11.83 -3.30 7.96
CA LEU A 47 11.77 -4.06 6.71
C LEU A 47 12.13 -3.20 5.51
N LEU A 48 11.52 -2.02 5.39
CA LEU A 48 11.80 -1.10 4.29
C LEU A 48 13.29 -0.76 4.23
N ASN A 49 13.89 -0.42 5.38
CA ASN A 49 15.32 -0.15 5.46
C ASN A 49 16.16 -1.36 5.03
N GLU A 50 15.80 -2.59 5.42
CA GLU A 50 16.54 -3.79 4.99
C GLU A 50 16.42 -4.02 3.47
N ILE A 51 15.25 -3.77 2.87
CA ILE A 51 15.02 -3.87 1.43
C ILE A 51 15.88 -2.83 0.68
N ILE A 52 15.92 -1.59 1.18
CA ILE A 52 16.75 -0.49 0.67
C ILE A 52 18.24 -0.82 0.76
N GLU A 53 18.73 -1.24 1.93
CA GLU A 53 20.14 -1.56 2.15
C GLU A 53 20.64 -2.73 1.30
N LYS A 54 19.74 -3.66 0.94
CA LYS A 54 20.05 -4.80 0.04
C LYS A 54 19.82 -4.49 -1.43
N GLU A 55 19.43 -3.26 -1.77
CA GLU A 55 19.16 -2.82 -3.14
C GLU A 55 18.09 -3.68 -3.87
N GLN A 56 17.21 -4.35 -3.12
CA GLN A 56 16.12 -5.14 -3.70
C GLN A 56 15.02 -4.23 -4.25
N GLN A 57 14.43 -4.57 -5.39
CA GLN A 57 13.49 -3.67 -6.06
C GLN A 57 12.16 -3.57 -5.30
N ILE A 58 11.64 -2.35 -5.19
CA ILE A 58 10.28 -2.09 -4.71
C ILE A 58 9.45 -1.62 -5.90
N PHE A 59 8.54 -2.47 -6.35
CA PHE A 59 7.62 -2.17 -7.43
C PHE A 59 6.47 -1.32 -6.91
N LEU A 60 6.25 -0.19 -7.57
CA LEU A 60 5.23 0.79 -7.23
C LEU A 60 4.26 0.95 -8.41
N PRO A 61 3.16 0.16 -8.44
CA PRO A 61 2.08 0.35 -9.38
C PRO A 61 1.29 1.63 -9.06
N SER A 62 0.62 2.19 -10.07
CA SER A 62 -0.05 3.49 -9.97
C SER A 62 -1.25 3.48 -9.04
N PHE A 63 -1.96 2.35 -8.97
CA PHE A 63 -3.16 2.23 -8.14
C PHE A 63 -2.85 2.31 -6.63
N ILE A 64 -1.64 1.95 -6.19
CA ILE A 64 -1.22 2.09 -4.78
C ILE A 64 -1.14 3.57 -4.40
N LEU A 65 -0.54 4.42 -5.24
CA LEU A 65 -0.53 5.87 -4.99
C LEU A 65 -1.95 6.46 -5.10
N SER A 66 -2.76 5.98 -6.04
CA SER A 66 -4.16 6.38 -6.17
C SER A 66 -4.95 6.10 -4.89
N GLU A 67 -4.78 4.93 -4.28
CA GLU A 67 -5.45 4.57 -3.05
C GLU A 67 -4.88 5.35 -1.86
N PHE A 68 -3.56 5.41 -1.72
CA PHE A 68 -2.85 6.19 -0.69
C PHE A 68 -3.35 7.63 -0.62
N THR A 69 -3.40 8.33 -1.76
CA THR A 69 -3.90 9.70 -1.82
C THR A 69 -5.37 9.82 -1.42
N ASN A 70 -6.21 8.89 -1.89
CA ASN A 70 -7.64 8.89 -1.57
C ASN A 70 -7.88 8.63 -0.07
N VAL A 71 -7.17 7.70 0.54
CA VAL A 71 -7.30 7.40 1.98
C VAL A 71 -6.93 8.63 2.81
N LEU A 72 -5.82 9.29 2.52
CA LEU A 72 -5.38 10.50 3.24
C LEU A 72 -6.37 11.66 3.10
N LEU A 73 -6.87 11.92 1.88
CA LEU A 73 -7.89 12.95 1.65
C LEU A 73 -9.20 12.64 2.37
N ARG A 74 -9.59 11.37 2.44
CA ARG A 74 -10.81 10.95 3.13
C ARG A 74 -10.67 11.05 4.64
N ALA A 75 -9.52 10.71 5.20
CA ALA A 75 -9.26 10.85 6.61
C ALA A 75 -9.31 12.32 7.05
N ASP A 76 -8.65 13.21 6.30
CA ASP A 76 -8.66 14.65 6.57
C ASP A 76 -10.06 15.25 6.50
N TYR A 77 -10.80 14.93 5.42
CA TYR A 77 -12.18 15.33 5.27
C TYR A 77 -13.07 14.86 6.44
N ASN A 78 -12.93 13.60 6.86
CA ASN A 78 -13.73 13.06 7.95
C ASN A 78 -13.44 13.80 9.26
N SER A 79 -12.16 14.07 9.56
CA SER A 79 -11.76 14.87 10.72
C SER A 79 -12.42 16.25 10.73
N ILE A 80 -12.43 16.94 9.59
CA ILE A 80 -13.09 18.25 9.46
C ILE A 80 -14.61 18.13 9.60
N ARG A 81 -15.24 17.19 8.87
CA ARG A 81 -16.70 16.99 8.89
C ARG A 81 -17.21 16.74 10.31
N ASP A 82 -16.47 15.97 11.10
CA ASP A 82 -16.85 15.61 12.47
C ASP A 82 -16.80 16.82 13.43
N THR A 83 -16.13 17.92 13.04
CA THR A 83 -16.12 19.20 13.79
C THR A 83 -17.14 20.23 13.30
N VAL A 84 -17.61 20.11 12.06
CA VAL A 84 -18.50 21.10 11.42
C VAL A 84 -19.96 20.66 11.51
N ASP A 85 -20.35 19.70 10.66
CA ASP A 85 -21.72 19.16 10.56
C ASP A 85 -21.77 17.99 9.56
N TYR A 86 -22.77 17.10 9.71
CA TYR A 86 -22.98 15.96 8.82
C TYR A 86 -23.37 16.36 7.38
N GLU A 87 -23.93 17.55 7.16
CA GLU A 87 -24.23 18.05 5.81
C GLU A 87 -22.97 18.51 5.03
N TYR A 88 -21.81 18.57 5.69
CA TYR A 88 -20.54 18.92 5.05
C TYR A 88 -20.06 17.81 4.12
N LYS A 89 -20.45 17.89 2.84
CA LYS A 89 -20.11 16.94 1.76
C LYS A 89 -18.71 17.11 1.15
N PHE A 90 -17.98 16.00 0.98
CA PHE A 90 -16.63 15.91 0.40
C PHE A 90 -16.46 16.72 -0.90
N LYS A 91 -17.20 16.37 -1.96
CA LYS A 91 -17.04 17.01 -3.28
C LYS A 91 -17.52 18.46 -3.34
N LYS A 92 -18.46 18.85 -2.48
CA LYS A 92 -19.13 20.16 -2.55
C LYS A 92 -18.43 21.22 -1.72
N HIS A 93 -17.90 20.84 -0.55
CA HIS A 93 -17.40 21.79 0.43
C HIS A 93 -15.91 21.60 0.76
N TYR A 94 -15.40 20.37 0.65
CA TYR A 94 -13.99 20.08 0.95
C TYR A 94 -13.11 20.19 -0.29
N VAL A 95 -13.44 19.51 -1.38
CA VAL A 95 -12.65 19.60 -2.62
C VAL A 95 -12.60 21.05 -3.11
N GLY A 96 -11.39 21.61 -3.20
CA GLY A 96 -11.15 23.01 -3.58
C GLY A 96 -11.13 24.02 -2.42
N SER A 97 -11.32 23.57 -1.17
CA SER A 97 -11.11 24.40 0.02
C SER A 97 -9.63 24.61 0.33
N GLU A 98 -9.33 25.51 1.25
CA GLU A 98 -7.97 25.71 1.78
C GLU A 98 -7.45 24.45 2.49
N ASP A 99 -8.29 23.74 3.24
CA ASP A 99 -7.93 22.48 3.90
C ASP A 99 -7.54 21.41 2.88
N TYR A 100 -8.32 21.26 1.80
CA TYR A 100 -7.99 20.34 0.71
C TYR A 100 -6.68 20.72 0.02
N LEU A 101 -6.44 22.02 -0.22
CA LEU A 101 -5.18 22.47 -0.80
C LEU A 101 -3.99 22.18 0.13
N SER A 102 -4.16 22.40 1.43
CA SER A 102 -3.15 22.09 2.44
C SER A 102 -2.84 20.59 2.45
N LYS A 103 -3.85 19.73 2.55
CA LYS A 103 -3.69 18.28 2.56
C LYS A 103 -3.11 17.74 1.25
N THR A 104 -3.51 18.27 0.09
CA THR A 104 -2.93 17.83 -1.19
C THR A 104 -1.46 18.22 -1.34
N ASN A 105 -0.99 19.32 -0.75
CA ASN A 105 0.42 19.66 -0.75
C ASN A 105 1.21 18.73 0.17
N GLU A 106 0.70 18.41 1.36
CA GLU A 106 1.30 17.41 2.25
C GLU A 106 1.40 16.03 1.57
N ILE A 107 0.34 15.60 0.87
CA ILE A 107 0.36 14.33 0.11
C ILE A 107 1.42 14.35 -0.99
N LYS A 108 1.65 15.48 -1.67
CA LYS A 108 2.74 15.59 -2.66
C LYS A 108 4.10 15.39 -1.99
N ASP A 109 4.33 16.02 -0.84
CA ASP A 109 5.57 15.86 -0.10
C ASP A 109 5.80 14.39 0.30
N PHE A 110 4.76 13.67 0.72
CA PHE A 110 4.87 12.22 0.98
C PHE A 110 5.18 11.40 -0.27
N ILE A 111 4.53 11.70 -1.40
CA ILE A 111 4.81 11.02 -2.68
C ILE A 111 6.25 11.29 -3.11
N ASP A 112 6.73 12.53 -3.01
CA ASP A 112 8.10 12.89 -3.35
C ASP A 112 9.11 12.14 -2.47
N GLN A 113 8.81 11.96 -1.17
CA GLN A 113 9.63 11.13 -0.28
C GLN A 113 9.64 9.67 -0.70
N ILE A 114 8.48 9.07 -1.00
CA ILE A 114 8.41 7.68 -1.50
C ILE A 114 9.21 7.53 -2.80
N LEU A 115 9.04 8.45 -3.74
CA LEU A 115 9.72 8.40 -5.04
C LEU A 115 11.22 8.73 -4.95
N SER A 116 11.68 9.28 -3.83
CA SER A 116 13.12 9.53 -3.59
C SER A 116 13.88 8.30 -3.11
N ILE A 117 13.19 7.21 -2.77
CA ILE A 117 13.83 5.95 -2.38
C ILE A 117 14.49 5.31 -3.62
N ASP A 118 15.79 5.05 -3.54
CA ASP A 118 16.64 4.67 -4.69
C ASP A 118 16.17 3.42 -5.44
N ASN A 119 15.61 2.43 -4.74
CA ASN A 119 15.17 1.15 -5.30
C ASN A 119 13.67 1.09 -5.63
N ILE A 120 12.96 2.22 -5.63
CA ILE A 120 11.57 2.30 -6.11
C ILE A 120 11.53 2.27 -7.64
N ILE A 121 10.80 1.31 -8.19
CA ILE A 121 10.56 1.16 -9.61
C ILE A 121 9.08 1.39 -9.88
N LYS A 122 8.77 2.50 -10.55
CA LYS A 122 7.41 2.74 -11.07
C LYS A 122 7.14 1.74 -12.19
N ILE A 123 6.07 0.98 -12.05
CA ILE A 123 5.67 -0.04 -13.04
C ILE A 123 4.30 0.29 -13.63
N ASP A 124 4.04 -0.20 -14.83
CA ASP A 124 2.69 -0.23 -15.38
C ASP A 124 1.81 -1.20 -14.59
N ASP A 125 0.52 -0.90 -14.46
CA ASP A 125 -0.43 -1.73 -13.72
C ASP A 125 -0.79 -3.03 -14.46
N GLU A 126 -0.34 -3.21 -15.71
CA GLU A 126 -0.60 -4.40 -16.54
C GLU A 126 -2.09 -4.64 -16.85
N PHE A 127 -2.93 -3.61 -16.83
CA PHE A 127 -4.38 -3.77 -17.06
C PHE A 127 -4.76 -4.48 -18.38
N SER A 128 -3.94 -4.35 -19.42
CA SER A 128 -4.17 -5.01 -20.71
C SER A 128 -3.85 -6.51 -20.71
N SER A 129 -3.03 -6.97 -19.76
CA SER A 129 -2.50 -8.34 -19.70
C SER A 129 -2.94 -9.10 -18.44
N ILE A 130 -3.45 -8.39 -17.41
CA ILE A 130 -3.89 -8.99 -16.15
C ILE A 130 -5.13 -9.87 -16.33
N ASP A 131 -5.18 -10.97 -15.58
CA ASP A 131 -6.31 -11.89 -15.61
C ASP A 131 -7.46 -11.33 -14.75
N ILE A 132 -8.38 -10.62 -15.41
CA ILE A 132 -9.56 -10.03 -14.78
C ILE A 132 -10.47 -11.10 -14.15
N ASP A 133 -10.49 -12.33 -14.66
CA ASP A 133 -11.37 -13.36 -14.11
C ASP A 133 -10.82 -13.90 -12.78
N ASN A 134 -9.51 -13.99 -12.61
CA ASN A 134 -8.90 -14.26 -11.30
C ASN A 134 -9.24 -13.15 -10.29
N ILE A 135 -9.11 -11.87 -10.68
CA ILE A 135 -9.47 -10.73 -9.82
C ILE A 135 -10.93 -10.83 -9.37
N LYS A 136 -11.86 -11.10 -10.29
CA LYS A 136 -13.29 -11.26 -9.95
C LYS A 136 -13.54 -12.41 -8.97
N ASN A 137 -12.81 -13.52 -9.11
CA ASN A 137 -12.95 -14.66 -8.22
C ASN A 137 -12.47 -14.33 -6.81
N ASP A 138 -11.32 -13.64 -6.71
CA ASP A 138 -10.72 -13.27 -5.43
C ASP A 138 -11.48 -12.11 -4.74
N PHE A 139 -12.02 -11.16 -5.52
CA PHE A 139 -12.84 -10.01 -5.05
C PHE A 139 -14.10 -10.42 -4.24
N ILE A 140 -14.48 -11.69 -4.26
CA ILE A 140 -15.55 -12.21 -3.40
C ILE A 140 -15.12 -12.18 -1.91
N ASN A 141 -13.82 -12.30 -1.64
CA ASN A 141 -13.25 -12.48 -0.29
C ASN A 141 -12.45 -11.28 0.22
N ILE A 142 -11.89 -10.50 -0.70
CA ILE A 142 -11.04 -9.32 -0.46
C ILE A 142 -11.50 -8.17 -1.35
N ASP A 143 -10.97 -6.96 -1.17
CA ASP A 143 -11.35 -5.86 -2.04
C ASP A 143 -10.74 -5.95 -3.45
N TRP A 144 -11.19 -5.08 -4.36
CA TRP A 144 -10.78 -5.15 -5.75
C TRP A 144 -9.29 -4.83 -5.93
N ASN A 145 -8.77 -3.85 -5.19
CA ASN A 145 -7.37 -3.45 -5.29
C ASN A 145 -6.46 -4.54 -4.71
N ASP A 146 -6.87 -5.19 -3.62
CA ASP A 146 -6.15 -6.32 -3.04
C ASP A 146 -6.10 -7.50 -4.02
N ALA A 147 -7.25 -7.85 -4.63
CA ALA A 147 -7.32 -8.90 -5.64
C ALA A 147 -6.46 -8.57 -6.88
N TYR A 148 -6.44 -7.29 -7.28
CA TYR A 148 -5.58 -6.81 -8.34
C TYR A 148 -4.10 -6.93 -7.98
N LEU A 149 -3.73 -6.55 -6.75
CA LEU A 149 -2.37 -6.62 -6.24
C LEU A 149 -1.86 -8.06 -6.20
N VAL A 150 -2.72 -9.02 -5.81
CA VAL A 150 -2.40 -10.46 -5.85
C VAL A 150 -2.05 -10.91 -7.27
N GLU A 151 -2.89 -10.60 -8.26
CA GLU A 151 -2.64 -10.99 -9.65
C GLU A 151 -1.41 -10.29 -10.24
N LEU A 152 -1.21 -9.02 -9.92
CA LEU A 152 -0.02 -8.28 -10.36
C LEU A 152 1.26 -8.88 -9.74
N ALA A 153 1.25 -9.21 -8.46
CA ALA A 153 2.40 -9.82 -7.78
C ALA A 153 2.77 -11.18 -8.39
N LYS A 154 1.78 -11.99 -8.79
CA LYS A 154 2.01 -13.26 -9.52
C LYS A 154 2.69 -13.01 -10.87
N ILE A 155 2.22 -12.03 -11.64
CA ILE A 155 2.81 -11.67 -12.95
C ILE A 155 4.25 -11.18 -12.80
N LYS A 156 4.52 -10.39 -11.76
CA LYS A 156 5.82 -9.78 -11.52
C LYS A 156 6.78 -10.66 -10.71
N ASN A 157 6.33 -11.83 -10.26
CA ASN A 157 7.06 -12.71 -9.33
C ASN A 157 7.56 -11.93 -8.10
N SER A 158 6.68 -11.12 -7.52
CA SER A 158 6.98 -10.22 -6.41
C SER A 158 6.39 -10.72 -5.10
N ILE A 159 7.01 -10.32 -3.99
CA ILE A 159 6.49 -10.53 -2.64
C ILE A 159 5.55 -9.39 -2.27
N ILE A 160 4.37 -9.73 -1.75
CA ILE A 160 3.44 -8.74 -1.20
C ILE A 160 3.81 -8.47 0.25
N VAL A 161 4.00 -7.19 0.60
CA VAL A 161 4.10 -6.76 1.99
C VAL A 161 2.80 -6.06 2.37
N THR A 162 2.07 -6.60 3.34
CA THR A 162 0.77 -6.06 3.78
C THR A 162 0.61 -6.24 5.29
N ASN A 163 -0.33 -5.52 5.90
CA ASN A 163 -0.82 -5.81 7.26
C ASN A 163 -2.26 -6.34 7.25
N ASP A 164 -2.88 -6.50 6.07
CA ASP A 164 -4.24 -7.01 5.96
C ASP A 164 -4.25 -8.54 6.00
N ARG A 165 -5.06 -9.08 6.90
CA ARG A 165 -5.24 -10.53 7.09
C ARG A 165 -6.16 -11.12 6.03
N ASP A 166 -6.91 -10.31 5.30
CA ASP A 166 -7.85 -10.77 4.30
C ASP A 166 -7.16 -11.42 3.10
N PHE A 167 -5.89 -11.08 2.81
CA PHE A 167 -5.05 -11.79 1.83
C PHE A 167 -4.88 -13.28 2.13
N ASP A 168 -4.97 -13.70 3.40
CA ASP A 168 -4.91 -15.12 3.79
C ASP A 168 -6.07 -15.93 3.15
N LYS A 169 -7.21 -15.29 2.86
CA LYS A 169 -8.40 -15.95 2.30
C LYS A 169 -8.21 -16.37 0.84
N VAL A 170 -7.29 -15.74 0.11
CA VAL A 170 -7.03 -15.96 -1.32
C VAL A 170 -5.63 -16.51 -1.59
N HIS A 171 -4.83 -16.75 -0.55
CA HIS A 171 -3.50 -17.31 -0.71
C HIS A 171 -3.56 -18.79 -1.14
N THR A 172 -3.17 -19.04 -2.38
CA THR A 172 -3.17 -20.38 -3.02
C THR A 172 -1.81 -21.07 -3.01
N GLY A 173 -0.75 -20.39 -2.55
CA GLY A 173 0.63 -20.90 -2.55
C GLY A 173 1.49 -20.45 -3.74
N ASP A 174 0.99 -19.51 -4.53
CA ASP A 174 1.54 -19.10 -5.84
C ASP A 174 2.27 -17.75 -5.81
N PHE A 175 2.21 -17.04 -4.68
CA PHE A 175 2.85 -15.75 -4.41
C PHE A 175 3.22 -15.70 -2.92
N ASP A 176 4.30 -15.00 -2.55
CA ASP A 176 4.76 -14.91 -1.16
C ASP A 176 4.17 -13.65 -0.50
N ILE A 177 3.82 -13.75 0.79
CA ILE A 177 3.31 -12.64 1.59
C ILE A 177 4.21 -12.45 2.81
N VAL A 178 4.56 -11.21 3.14
CA VAL A 178 5.19 -10.84 4.41
C VAL A 178 4.24 -9.92 5.18
N ARG A 179 3.84 -10.32 6.39
CA ARG A 179 2.97 -9.51 7.26
C ARG A 179 3.28 -9.66 8.74
N LEU A 180 2.87 -8.68 9.53
CA LEU A 180 2.95 -8.76 10.98
C LEU A 180 1.76 -9.56 11.55
N PHE A 181 2.00 -10.39 12.57
CA PHE A 181 0.98 -11.21 13.25
C PHE A 181 0.57 -10.65 14.62
#